data_AF-A0A821HK29-F1
#
_entry.id   AF-A0A821HK29-F1
#
_cell.length_a   1.000
_cell.length_b   1.000
_cell.length_c   1.000
_cell.angle_alpha   90.00
_cell.angle_beta   90.00
_cell.angle_gamma   90.00
#
_symmetry.space_group_name_H-M   'P 1'
#
loop_
_entity.id
_entity.type
_entity.pdbx_description
1 polymer ?
#
loop_
_entity_poly.entity_id
_entity_poly.type
_entity_poly.pdbx_seq_one_letter_code
_entity_poly.pdbx_strand_id
1 'polypeptide(L)'
;VNTDLVRVALAYALSRNEIQFIQSLIQTGRRTRFYLDLAKVFARLLNNENQPQIRPELIRELWDRILDILSDKLQGPGGIKQSRNRHQQSNTLNDKLSVVDLQKFLINIHHPILMQIIFSLLSRLYSLILVEQSHVDIYSEYSRYWPTSIDYRQRSIRTSTVAQLIQALFEHIQAFKYLPIQIKSSLYRTQADIYLTLQQYTQAMHIYIDAISIETAIFSSAVISQQDDAMIRNMIKAALQLGKMKFQ
;
A
#
# COMPACT_ATOMS: atom_id res chain seq x y z
N VAL A 1 21.62 18.83 -2.90
CA VAL A 1 20.21 18.92 -2.46
C VAL A 1 19.97 17.84 -1.42
N ASN A 2 19.52 18.21 -0.22
CA ASN A 2 19.23 17.23 0.84
C ASN A 2 17.90 16.53 0.51
N THR A 3 17.98 15.30 0.00
CA THR A 3 16.81 14.53 -0.46
C THR A 3 15.85 14.18 0.68
N ASP A 4 16.34 14.03 1.91
CA ASP A 4 15.51 13.76 3.07
C ASP A 4 14.64 14.96 3.43
N LEU A 5 15.18 16.18 3.35
CA LEU A 5 14.42 17.40 3.60
C LEU A 5 13.32 17.60 2.54
N VAL A 6 13.61 17.34 1.27
CA VAL A 6 12.61 17.43 0.20
C VAL A 6 11.49 16.42 0.40
N ARG A 7 11.82 15.18 0.78
CA ARG A 7 10.85 14.12 1.08
C ARG A 7 9.90 14.55 2.19
N VAL A 8 10.44 15.03 3.31
CA VAL A 8 9.65 15.48 4.47
C VAL A 8 8.80 16.70 4.12
N ALA A 9 9.37 17.67 3.41
CA ALA A 9 8.64 18.88 2.98
C ALA A 9 7.45 18.56 2.07
N LEU A 10 7.62 17.63 1.12
CA LEU A 10 6.52 17.20 0.25
C LEU A 10 5.44 16.44 1.02
N ALA A 11 5.83 15.55 1.92
CA ALA A 11 4.88 14.83 2.75
C ALA A 11 4.09 15.77 3.69
N TYR A 12 4.76 16.80 4.22
CA TYR A 12 4.12 17.87 4.98
C TYR A 12 3.12 18.66 4.13
N ALA A 13 3.50 19.08 2.92
CA ALA A 13 2.62 19.80 2.00
C ALA A 13 1.37 18.97 1.63
N LEU A 14 1.54 17.67 1.39
CA LEU A 14 0.42 16.74 1.14
C LEU A 14 -0.51 16.65 2.36
N SER A 15 0.05 16.59 3.56
CA SER A 15 -0.73 16.51 4.80
C SER A 15 -1.51 17.80 5.11
N ARG A 16 -1.07 18.93 4.55
CA ARG A 16 -1.75 20.24 4.62
C ARG A 16 -2.75 20.49 3.47
N ASN A 17 -2.90 19.53 2.56
CA ASN A 17 -3.73 19.65 1.36
C ASN A 17 -3.33 20.84 0.45
N GLU A 18 -2.03 21.17 0.40
CA GLU A 18 -1.47 22.26 -0.43
C GLU A 18 -1.33 21.82 -1.91
N ILE A 19 -2.45 21.42 -2.51
CA ILE A 19 -2.50 20.79 -3.84
C ILE A 19 -1.91 21.71 -4.92
N GLN A 20 -2.35 22.97 -4.96
CA GLN A 20 -1.94 23.93 -6.00
C GLN A 20 -0.44 24.22 -5.93
N PHE A 21 0.09 24.35 -4.71
CA PHE A 21 1.52 24.52 -4.47
C PHE A 21 2.31 23.34 -5.02
N ILE A 22 1.96 22.10 -4.65
CA ILE A 22 2.66 20.90 -5.10
C ILE A 22 2.62 20.77 -6.62
N GLN A 23 1.49 21.12 -7.24
CA GLN A 23 1.35 21.09 -8.71
C GLN A 23 2.25 22.14 -9.39
N SER A 24 2.42 23.32 -8.79
CA SER A 24 3.25 24.42 -9.30
C SER A 24 4.75 24.16 -9.21
N LEU A 25 5.19 23.22 -8.36
CA LEU A 25 6.61 22.93 -8.16
C LEU A 25 7.30 22.45 -9.44
N ILE A 26 8.40 23.10 -9.79
CA ILE A 26 9.24 22.72 -10.94
C ILE A 26 10.13 21.54 -10.55
N GLN A 27 10.33 20.59 -11.47
CA GLN A 27 11.22 19.46 -11.27
C GLN A 27 12.67 19.93 -11.20
N THR A 28 13.23 20.06 -9.99
CA THR A 28 14.63 20.40 -9.78
C THR A 28 15.40 19.17 -9.30
N GLY A 29 16.34 18.66 -10.10
CA GLY A 29 17.23 17.54 -9.74
C GLY A 29 16.66 16.13 -9.99
N ARG A 30 17.53 15.17 -10.30
CA ARG A 30 17.13 13.81 -10.73
C ARG A 30 16.55 12.94 -9.62
N ARG A 31 17.13 12.94 -8.41
CA ARG A 31 16.66 12.11 -7.27
C ARG A 31 15.38 12.63 -6.62
N THR A 32 15.25 13.94 -6.55
CA THR A 32 14.07 14.66 -6.02
C THR A 32 12.87 14.58 -6.95
N ARG A 33 13.10 14.33 -8.24
CA ARG A 33 12.05 14.13 -9.25
C ARG A 33 11.05 13.05 -8.87
N PHE A 34 11.51 11.92 -8.33
CA PHE A 34 10.62 10.81 -7.97
C PHE A 34 9.64 11.17 -6.85
N TYR A 35 10.14 11.78 -5.77
CA TYR A 35 9.29 12.25 -4.68
C TYR A 35 8.32 13.33 -5.16
N LEU A 36 8.76 14.24 -6.02
CA LEU A 36 7.91 15.26 -6.63
C LEU A 36 6.82 14.66 -7.51
N ASP A 37 7.17 13.69 -8.36
CA ASP A 37 6.21 13.05 -9.26
C ASP A 37 5.16 12.26 -8.47
N LEU A 38 5.58 11.50 -7.45
CA LEU A 38 4.63 10.83 -6.53
C LEU A 38 3.76 11.84 -5.78
N ALA A 39 4.35 12.91 -5.24
CA ALA A 39 3.59 13.95 -4.54
C ALA A 39 2.56 14.62 -5.47
N LYS A 40 2.89 14.86 -6.75
CA LYS A 40 1.94 15.40 -7.74
C LYS A 40 0.82 14.43 -8.08
N VAL A 41 1.07 13.12 -8.10
CA VAL A 41 0.02 12.10 -8.25
C VAL A 41 -0.90 12.12 -7.02
N PHE A 42 -0.35 12.11 -5.82
CA PHE A 42 -1.13 12.19 -4.57
C PHE A 42 -1.95 13.47 -4.47
N ALA A 43 -1.38 14.63 -4.79
CA ALA A 43 -2.10 15.90 -4.80
C ALA A 43 -3.27 15.89 -5.80
N ARG A 44 -3.13 15.25 -6.97
CA ARG A 44 -4.23 15.08 -7.93
C ARG A 44 -5.30 14.12 -7.44
N LEU A 45 -4.94 13.08 -6.68
CA LEU A 45 -5.90 12.18 -6.04
C LEU A 45 -6.71 12.91 -4.97
N LEU A 46 -6.06 13.71 -4.12
CA LEU A 46 -6.71 14.56 -3.12
C LEU A 46 -7.69 15.57 -3.75
N ASN A 47 -7.31 16.19 -4.87
CA ASN A 47 -8.17 17.15 -5.56
C ASN A 47 -9.48 16.55 -6.11
N ASN A 48 -9.52 15.22 -6.28
CA ASN A 48 -10.73 14.51 -6.75
C ASN A 48 -11.63 14.04 -5.60
N GLU A 49 -11.30 14.28 -4.33
CA GLU A 49 -12.12 13.86 -3.19
C GLU A 49 -13.54 14.46 -3.22
N ASN A 50 -13.70 15.63 -3.85
CA ASN A 50 -15.01 16.28 -4.04
C ASN A 50 -15.78 15.79 -5.27
N GLN A 51 -15.21 14.89 -6.09
CA GLN A 51 -15.88 14.30 -7.25
C GLN A 51 -16.36 12.88 -6.92
N PRO A 52 -17.57 12.48 -7.34
CA PRO A 52 -18.18 11.21 -6.94
C PRO A 52 -17.41 9.95 -7.43
N GLN A 53 -16.39 10.10 -8.25
CA GLN A 53 -15.58 9.00 -8.79
C GLN A 53 -14.10 9.40 -8.89
N ILE A 54 -13.22 8.57 -8.34
CA ILE A 54 -11.77 8.69 -8.56
C ILE A 54 -11.49 8.42 -10.04
N ARG A 55 -10.74 9.30 -10.68
CA ARG A 55 -10.38 9.19 -12.10
C ARG A 55 -9.50 7.95 -12.33
N PRO A 56 -9.90 7.03 -13.24
CA PRO A 56 -9.18 5.77 -13.46
C PRO A 56 -7.75 6.00 -13.98
N GLU A 57 -7.48 7.10 -14.67
CA GLU A 57 -6.15 7.44 -15.18
C GLU A 57 -5.15 7.67 -14.05
N LEU A 58 -5.58 8.33 -12.95
CA LEU A 58 -4.72 8.60 -11.81
C LEU A 58 -4.44 7.34 -10.99
N ILE A 59 -5.43 6.45 -10.92
CA ILE A 59 -5.30 5.16 -10.24
C ILE A 59 -4.27 4.30 -10.97
N ARG A 60 -4.36 4.22 -12.31
CA ARG A 60 -3.38 3.52 -13.14
C ARG A 60 -2.00 4.16 -13.05
N GLU A 61 -1.92 5.50 -13.10
CA GLU A 61 -0.64 6.19 -12.96
C GLU A 61 0.03 5.90 -11.61
N LEU A 62 -0.71 5.88 -10.51
CA LEU A 62 -0.17 5.52 -9.20
C LEU A 62 0.27 4.05 -9.16
N TRP A 63 -0.59 3.15 -9.67
CA TRP A 63 -0.31 1.71 -9.75
C TRP A 63 1.00 1.43 -10.48
N ASP A 64 1.15 1.95 -11.70
CA ASP A 64 2.33 1.72 -12.55
C ASP A 64 3.60 2.28 -11.90
N ARG A 65 3.52 3.47 -11.28
CA ARG A 65 4.68 4.08 -10.59
C ARG A 65 5.14 3.27 -9.39
N ILE A 66 4.22 2.76 -8.57
CA ILE A 66 4.59 1.92 -7.43
C ILE A 66 5.19 0.60 -7.92
N LEU A 67 4.62 -0.01 -8.96
CA LEU A 67 5.16 -1.23 -9.54
C LEU A 67 6.54 -1.05 -10.16
N ASP A 68 6.80 0.08 -10.81
CA ASP A 68 8.12 0.39 -11.37
C ASP A 68 9.22 0.51 -10.30
N ILE A 69 8.85 0.92 -9.09
CA ILE A 69 9.74 0.98 -7.91
C ILE A 69 9.93 -0.40 -7.30
N LEU A 70 8.87 -1.19 -7.19
CA LEU A 70 8.91 -2.53 -6.58
C LEU A 70 9.52 -3.60 -7.50
N SER A 71 9.44 -3.38 -8.82
CA SER A 71 10.01 -4.27 -9.82
C SER A 71 11.51 -4.05 -9.89
N ASP A 72 12.25 -4.78 -9.07
CA ASP A 72 13.67 -4.99 -9.29
C ASP A 72 13.83 -5.64 -10.67
N LYS A 73 14.50 -4.93 -11.59
CA LYS A 73 14.95 -5.57 -12.82
C LYS A 73 16.02 -6.57 -12.42
N LEU A 74 15.62 -7.83 -12.19
CA LEU A 74 16.51 -8.97 -12.28
C LEU A 74 17.15 -8.91 -13.67
N GLN A 75 18.33 -8.32 -13.76
CA GLN A 75 19.27 -8.70 -14.81
C GLN A 75 19.66 -10.14 -14.46
N GLY A 76 18.92 -11.10 -14.99
CA GLY A 76 19.31 -12.50 -14.88
C GLY A 76 20.71 -12.69 -15.49
N PRO A 77 21.54 -13.60 -14.95
CA PRO A 77 22.86 -13.91 -15.51
C PRO A 77 22.75 -14.77 -16.78
N GLY A 78 21.88 -14.42 -17.73
CA GLY A 78 21.56 -15.25 -18.91
C GLY A 78 21.01 -14.52 -20.14
N GLY A 79 21.12 -13.19 -20.24
CA GLY A 79 20.69 -12.45 -21.42
C GLY A 79 21.70 -12.47 -22.57
N ILE A 80 21.82 -13.60 -23.28
CA ILE A 80 22.60 -13.68 -24.52
C ILE A 80 21.91 -12.87 -25.63
N LYS A 81 22.64 -11.83 -26.09
CA LYS A 81 22.70 -11.25 -27.44
C LYS A 81 21.39 -11.15 -28.25
N GLN A 82 20.88 -9.93 -28.42
CA GLN A 82 20.71 -9.31 -29.75
C GLN A 82 20.23 -7.85 -29.60
N SER A 83 21.14 -6.89 -29.81
CA SER A 83 20.94 -5.75 -30.72
C SER A 83 22.18 -4.86 -30.65
N ARG A 84 22.95 -4.87 -31.74
CA ARG A 84 24.02 -3.89 -32.00
C ARG A 84 23.35 -2.53 -32.24
N ASN A 85 24.01 -1.48 -31.74
CA ASN A 85 23.72 -0.05 -31.91
C ASN A 85 22.77 0.59 -30.87
N ARG A 86 23.33 1.00 -29.74
CA ARG A 86 23.07 2.35 -29.23
C ARG A 86 24.27 2.86 -28.42
N HIS A 87 24.82 3.97 -28.90
CA HIS A 87 25.77 4.82 -28.18
C HIS A 87 25.26 5.14 -26.77
N GLN A 88 26.22 5.22 -25.84
CA GLN A 88 26.18 5.99 -24.59
C GLN A 88 24.93 5.79 -23.71
N GLN A 89 25.07 5.05 -22.61
CA GLN A 89 24.48 5.48 -21.34
C GLN A 89 25.19 4.81 -20.15
N SER A 90 25.96 5.65 -19.48
CA SER A 90 26.53 5.51 -18.13
C SER A 90 25.56 4.87 -17.12
N ASN A 91 26.07 3.93 -16.30
CA ASN A 91 25.63 3.62 -14.93
C ASN A 91 24.18 3.99 -14.56
N THR A 92 23.19 3.24 -15.06
CA THR A 92 21.75 3.45 -14.80
C THR A 92 21.20 2.68 -13.59
N LEU A 93 22.07 2.03 -12.79
CA LEU A 93 21.65 1.24 -11.62
C LEU A 93 21.38 2.08 -10.35
N ASN A 94 21.92 3.30 -10.26
CA ASN A 94 21.79 4.18 -9.08
C ASN A 94 20.74 5.30 -9.23
N ASP A 95 19.93 5.26 -10.30
CA ASP A 95 19.02 6.36 -10.68
C ASP A 95 17.54 6.05 -10.40
N LYS A 96 17.23 4.92 -9.75
CA LYS A 96 15.87 4.54 -9.34
C LYS A 96 15.68 4.73 -7.83
N LEU A 97 14.47 5.14 -7.44
CA LEU A 97 14.06 5.18 -6.04
C LEU A 97 14.09 3.75 -5.48
N SER A 98 14.78 3.54 -4.37
CA SER A 98 14.78 2.22 -3.72
C SER A 98 13.44 1.97 -3.00
N VAL A 99 13.13 0.70 -2.74
CA VAL A 99 11.97 0.35 -1.89
C VAL A 99 12.07 0.99 -0.50
N VAL A 100 13.29 1.09 0.04
CA VAL A 100 13.56 1.74 1.33
C VAL A 100 13.23 3.23 1.28
N ASP A 101 13.56 3.91 0.18
CA ASP A 101 13.24 5.32 -0.01
C ASP A 101 11.73 5.56 -0.18
N LEU A 102 11.04 4.65 -0.87
CA LEU A 102 9.59 4.65 -0.95
C LEU A 102 8.98 4.48 0.45
N GLN A 103 9.40 3.46 1.20
CA GLN A 103 8.94 3.24 2.58
C GLN A 103 9.12 4.50 3.43
N LYS A 104 10.31 5.10 3.40
CA LYS A 104 10.59 6.35 4.11
C LYS A 104 9.69 7.52 3.68
N PHE A 105 9.26 7.57 2.43
CA PHE A 105 8.32 8.61 1.99
C PHE A 105 6.92 8.35 2.51
N LEU A 106 6.43 7.11 2.39
CA LEU A 106 5.09 6.73 2.81
C LEU A 106 4.87 6.95 4.31
N ILE A 107 5.85 6.62 5.16
CA ILE A 107 5.75 6.86 6.62
C ILE A 107 5.79 8.35 7.00
N ASN A 108 6.14 9.26 6.08
CA ASN A 108 6.07 10.70 6.35
C ASN A 108 4.72 11.30 5.97
N ILE A 109 3.86 10.57 5.27
CA ILE A 109 2.52 11.03 4.89
C ILE A 109 1.61 10.91 6.12
N HIS A 110 0.89 11.99 6.44
CA HIS A 110 -0.05 12.06 7.57
C HIS A 110 -1.50 12.35 7.13
N HIS A 111 -1.80 12.21 5.83
CA HIS A 111 -3.14 12.40 5.29
C HIS A 111 -3.95 11.09 5.33
N PRO A 112 -5.09 11.02 6.06
CA PRO A 112 -5.88 9.79 6.24
C PRO A 112 -6.24 9.08 4.94
N ILE A 113 -6.73 9.84 3.96
CA ILE A 113 -7.22 9.27 2.70
C ILE A 113 -6.06 8.73 1.85
N LEU A 114 -4.91 9.42 1.84
CA LEU A 114 -3.74 8.91 1.13
C LEU A 114 -3.25 7.61 1.76
N MET A 115 -3.21 7.54 3.10
CA MET A 115 -2.88 6.29 3.79
C MET A 115 -3.81 5.17 3.37
N GLN A 116 -5.12 5.43 3.33
CA GLN A 116 -6.11 4.42 2.93
C GLN A 116 -5.94 3.96 1.49
N ILE A 117 -5.71 4.89 0.55
CA ILE A 117 -5.45 4.59 -0.85
C ILE A 117 -4.16 3.77 -1.00
N ILE A 118 -3.06 4.19 -0.36
CA ILE A 118 -1.77 3.50 -0.43
C ILE A 118 -1.88 2.09 0.17
N PHE A 119 -2.53 1.95 1.31
CA PHE A 119 -2.72 0.65 1.96
C PHE A 119 -3.57 -0.29 1.10
N SER A 120 -4.64 0.24 0.51
CA SER A 120 -5.50 -0.50 -0.42
C SER A 120 -4.77 -0.93 -1.70
N LEU A 121 -3.88 -0.08 -2.23
CA LEU A 121 -3.03 -0.40 -3.38
C LEU A 121 -2.08 -1.56 -3.03
N LEU A 122 -1.36 -1.45 -1.92
CA LEU A 122 -0.38 -2.45 -1.50
C LEU A 122 -1.05 -3.78 -1.15
N SER A 123 -2.19 -3.76 -0.47
CA SER A 123 -2.96 -4.97 -0.15
C SER A 123 -3.49 -5.66 -1.40
N ARG A 124 -3.93 -4.87 -2.40
CA ARG A 124 -4.35 -5.42 -3.69
C ARG A 124 -3.18 -6.04 -4.44
N LEU A 125 -2.04 -5.37 -4.49
CA LEU A 125 -0.84 -5.91 -5.10
C LEU A 125 -0.40 -7.21 -4.42
N TYR A 126 -0.37 -7.22 -3.09
CA TYR A 126 -0.06 -8.41 -2.30
C TYR A 126 -1.02 -9.56 -2.65
N SER A 127 -2.33 -9.28 -2.68
CA SER A 127 -3.35 -10.25 -3.09
C SER A 127 -3.06 -10.82 -4.48
N LEU A 128 -2.79 -9.98 -5.50
CA LEU A 128 -2.53 -10.42 -6.88
C LEU A 128 -1.29 -11.30 -7.02
N ILE A 129 -0.24 -11.03 -6.24
CA ILE A 129 0.98 -11.84 -6.22
C ILE A 129 0.71 -13.20 -5.53
N LEU A 130 -0.20 -13.21 -4.55
CA LEU A 130 -0.54 -14.40 -3.74
C LEU A 130 -1.64 -15.28 -4.34
N VAL A 131 -2.36 -14.86 -5.40
CA VAL A 131 -3.57 -15.55 -5.90
C VAL A 131 -3.36 -17.05 -6.18
N GLU A 132 -2.15 -17.49 -6.51
CA GLU A 132 -1.84 -18.90 -6.73
C GLU A 132 -1.70 -19.72 -5.42
N GLN A 133 -1.70 -19.09 -4.23
CA GLN A 133 -1.28 -19.69 -2.95
C GLN A 133 -2.26 -19.54 -1.77
N SER A 134 -3.28 -18.67 -1.83
CA SER A 134 -4.17 -18.40 -0.70
C SER A 134 -5.66 -18.43 -1.07
N HIS A 135 -6.49 -19.00 -0.18
CA HIS A 135 -7.95 -19.03 -0.28
C HIS A 135 -8.63 -17.90 0.52
N VAL A 136 -7.87 -16.91 1.00
CA VAL A 136 -8.39 -15.79 1.79
C VAL A 136 -8.52 -14.57 0.88
N ASP A 137 -9.74 -14.09 0.74
CA ASP A 137 -10.03 -12.82 0.09
C ASP A 137 -9.66 -11.66 1.03
N ILE A 138 -8.67 -10.86 0.64
CA ILE A 138 -8.19 -9.73 1.41
C ILE A 138 -9.12 -8.54 1.18
N TYR A 139 -9.71 -8.01 2.27
CA TYR A 139 -10.51 -6.79 2.23
C TYR A 139 -9.69 -5.60 1.74
N SER A 140 -10.27 -4.77 0.86
CA SER A 140 -9.61 -3.55 0.36
C SER A 140 -10.66 -2.53 -0.07
N GLU A 141 -10.68 -1.37 0.59
CA GLU A 141 -11.68 -0.30 0.39
C GLU A 141 -11.80 0.13 -1.09
N TYR A 142 -10.66 0.31 -1.75
CA TYR A 142 -10.59 0.76 -3.14
C TYR A 142 -10.40 -0.40 -4.13
N SER A 143 -10.71 -1.64 -3.74
CA SER A 143 -10.49 -2.85 -4.57
C SER A 143 -11.03 -2.71 -6.00
N ARG A 144 -12.22 -2.11 -6.15
CA ARG A 144 -12.89 -1.90 -7.46
C ARG A 144 -12.13 -1.00 -8.43
N TYR A 145 -11.22 -0.18 -7.94
CA TYR A 145 -10.47 0.78 -8.74
C TYR A 145 -9.16 0.19 -9.26
N TRP A 146 -8.60 -0.78 -8.54
CA TRP A 146 -7.32 -1.37 -8.88
C TRP A 146 -7.43 -2.42 -9.99
N PRO A 147 -6.36 -2.66 -10.75
CA PRO A 147 -6.31 -3.75 -11.71
C PRO A 147 -6.61 -5.12 -11.08
N THR A 148 -7.13 -6.03 -11.91
CA THR A 148 -7.45 -7.41 -11.52
C THR A 148 -6.36 -8.43 -11.86
N SER A 149 -5.31 -8.00 -12.55
CA SER A 149 -4.18 -8.82 -12.95
C SER A 149 -2.90 -7.99 -12.97
N ILE A 150 -1.77 -8.67 -12.78
CA ILE A 150 -0.42 -8.11 -12.94
C ILE A 150 0.25 -8.70 -14.18
N ASP A 151 1.08 -7.90 -14.84
CA ASP A 151 1.87 -8.34 -15.97
C ASP A 151 2.97 -9.33 -15.55
N TYR A 152 3.44 -10.14 -16.49
CA TYR A 152 4.51 -11.11 -16.25
C TYR A 152 5.77 -10.49 -15.63
N ARG A 153 6.12 -9.25 -16.02
CA ARG A 153 7.27 -8.53 -15.46
C ARG A 153 7.10 -8.14 -13.99
N GLN A 154 5.86 -8.05 -13.52
CA GLN A 154 5.51 -7.65 -12.16
C GLN A 154 5.41 -8.87 -11.24
N ARG A 155 5.35 -10.10 -11.79
CA ARG A 155 5.44 -11.35 -11.01
C ARG A 155 6.81 -11.55 -10.35
N SER A 156 7.85 -10.82 -10.76
CA SER A 156 9.16 -10.86 -10.08
C SER A 156 9.20 -10.08 -8.76
N ILE A 157 8.16 -9.31 -8.45
CA ILE A 157 8.04 -8.59 -7.17
C ILE A 157 7.92 -9.63 -6.06
N ARG A 158 8.83 -9.56 -5.09
CA ARG A 158 8.82 -10.47 -3.94
C ARG A 158 7.64 -10.13 -3.03
N THR A 159 6.83 -11.13 -2.71
CA THR A 159 5.71 -11.02 -1.75
C THR A 159 6.16 -10.48 -0.39
N SER A 160 7.35 -10.88 0.07
CA SER A 160 7.94 -10.40 1.33
C SER A 160 8.21 -8.90 1.34
N THR A 161 8.64 -8.33 0.21
CA THR A 161 8.88 -6.89 0.08
C THR A 161 7.58 -6.10 0.23
N VAL A 162 6.51 -6.56 -0.41
CA VAL A 162 5.19 -5.92 -0.30
C VAL A 162 4.65 -6.07 1.12
N ALA A 163 4.77 -7.26 1.73
CA ALA A 163 4.36 -7.49 3.12
C ALA A 163 5.10 -6.56 4.11
N GLN A 164 6.40 -6.36 3.93
CA GLN A 164 7.19 -5.45 4.76
C GLN A 164 6.73 -3.99 4.64
N LEU A 165 6.39 -3.53 3.42
CA LEU A 165 5.86 -2.18 3.23
C LEU A 165 4.50 -2.00 3.90
N ILE A 166 3.62 -3.00 3.77
CA ILE A 166 2.31 -2.98 4.43
C ILE A 166 2.51 -2.94 5.94
N GLN A 167 3.37 -3.78 6.50
CA GLN A 167 3.68 -3.81 7.93
C GLN A 167 4.22 -2.46 8.43
N ALA A 168 5.19 -1.88 7.74
CA ALA A 168 5.75 -0.58 8.11
C ALA A 168 4.72 0.56 8.05
N LEU A 169 3.83 0.53 7.05
CA LEU A 169 2.74 1.48 6.95
C LEU A 169 1.70 1.25 8.05
N PHE A 170 1.41 0.00 8.40
CA PHE A 170 0.49 -0.35 9.48
C PHE A 170 0.99 0.12 10.84
N GLU A 171 2.27 -0.10 11.16
CA GLU A 171 2.90 0.41 12.39
C GLU A 171 2.81 1.94 12.48
N HIS A 172 3.02 2.63 11.36
CA HIS A 172 2.82 4.08 11.27
C HIS A 172 1.36 4.49 11.51
N ILE A 173 0.40 3.77 10.92
CA ILE A 173 -1.03 3.97 11.14
C ILE A 173 -1.41 3.77 12.62
N GLN A 174 -0.84 2.77 13.29
CA GLN A 174 -1.09 2.52 14.73
C GLN A 174 -0.62 3.68 15.60
N ALA A 175 0.51 4.31 15.26
CA ALA A 175 1.02 5.49 15.95
C ALA A 175 0.19 6.76 15.71
N PHE A 176 -0.63 6.78 14.65
CA PHE A 176 -1.40 7.95 14.26
C PHE A 176 -2.69 8.09 15.09
N LYS A 177 -2.70 9.06 16.01
CA LYS A 177 -3.80 9.25 16.97
C LYS A 177 -5.12 9.75 16.35
N TYR A 178 -5.05 10.52 15.28
CA TYR A 178 -6.19 11.28 14.75
C TYR A 178 -6.75 10.71 13.42
N LEU A 179 -6.72 9.39 13.25
CA LEU A 179 -7.32 8.75 12.08
C LEU A 179 -8.84 8.61 12.27
N PRO A 180 -9.67 8.92 11.25
CA PRO A 180 -11.10 8.63 11.30
C PRO A 180 -11.36 7.15 11.61
N ILE A 181 -12.33 6.88 12.49
CA ILE A 181 -12.61 5.54 13.03
C ILE A 181 -12.87 4.54 11.90
N GLN A 182 -13.66 4.92 10.90
CA GLN A 182 -14.02 4.07 9.75
C GLN A 182 -12.78 3.71 8.92
N ILE A 183 -11.90 4.68 8.69
CA ILE A 183 -10.64 4.43 7.97
C ILE A 183 -9.78 3.49 8.81
N LYS A 184 -9.65 3.74 10.11
CA LYS A 184 -8.83 2.92 11.00
C LYS A 184 -9.33 1.47 11.08
N SER A 185 -10.63 1.23 11.30
CA SER A 185 -11.17 -0.13 11.34
C SER A 185 -10.97 -0.87 10.01
N SER A 186 -11.19 -0.19 8.87
CA SER A 186 -10.99 -0.76 7.53
C SER A 186 -9.53 -1.23 7.31
N LEU A 187 -8.55 -0.45 7.77
CA LEU A 187 -7.13 -0.77 7.65
C LEU A 187 -6.71 -1.92 8.54
N TYR A 188 -7.22 -1.97 9.78
CA TYR A 188 -7.00 -3.09 10.69
C TYR A 188 -7.58 -4.38 10.13
N ARG A 189 -8.79 -4.34 9.56
CA ARG A 189 -9.39 -5.49 8.90
C ARG A 189 -8.52 -6.02 7.76
N THR A 190 -8.08 -5.16 6.85
CA THR A 190 -7.18 -5.55 5.76
C THR A 190 -5.89 -6.18 6.30
N GLN A 191 -5.30 -5.62 7.36
CA GLN A 191 -4.08 -6.17 7.98
C GLN A 191 -4.34 -7.55 8.61
N ALA A 192 -5.49 -7.75 9.25
CA ALA A 192 -5.87 -9.04 9.81
C ALA A 192 -6.06 -10.12 8.72
N ASP A 193 -6.64 -9.77 7.58
CA ASP A 193 -6.73 -10.67 6.42
C ASP A 193 -5.33 -11.08 5.93
N ILE A 194 -4.36 -10.15 5.91
CA ILE A 194 -2.97 -10.44 5.53
C ILE A 194 -2.29 -11.35 6.55
N TYR A 195 -2.48 -11.15 7.85
CA TYR A 195 -1.98 -12.10 8.85
C TYR A 195 -2.60 -13.49 8.69
N LEU A 196 -3.88 -13.54 8.31
CA LEU A 196 -4.56 -14.81 8.04
C LEU A 196 -3.96 -15.53 6.83
N THR A 197 -3.59 -14.80 5.76
CA THR A 197 -2.92 -15.40 4.60
C THR A 197 -1.52 -15.92 4.93
N LEU A 198 -0.85 -15.29 5.90
CA LEU A 198 0.43 -15.73 6.44
C LEU A 198 0.31 -16.85 7.49
N GLN A 199 -0.90 -17.38 7.73
CA GLN A 199 -1.19 -18.38 8.77
C GLN A 199 -0.82 -17.94 10.19
N GLN A 200 -0.72 -16.62 10.42
CA GLN A 200 -0.46 -16.01 11.72
C GLN A 200 -1.79 -15.82 12.46
N TYR A 201 -2.44 -16.94 12.80
CA TYR A 201 -3.83 -16.94 13.28
C TYR A 201 -4.02 -16.14 14.59
N THR A 202 -3.05 -16.18 15.49
CA THR A 202 -3.10 -15.41 16.76
C THR A 202 -3.06 -13.91 16.48
N GLN A 203 -2.11 -13.44 15.69
CA GLN A 203 -2.03 -12.02 15.30
C GLN A 203 -3.28 -11.58 14.53
N ALA A 204 -3.75 -12.39 13.58
CA ALA A 204 -4.96 -12.11 12.83
C ALA A 204 -6.16 -11.90 13.77
N MET A 205 -6.37 -12.80 14.74
CA MET A 205 -7.45 -12.67 15.73
C MET A 205 -7.33 -11.40 16.59
N HIS A 206 -6.14 -11.07 17.08
CA HIS A 206 -5.94 -9.82 17.84
C HIS A 206 -6.33 -8.59 17.01
N ILE A 207 -5.89 -8.51 15.76
CA ILE A 207 -6.15 -7.35 14.91
C ILE A 207 -7.61 -7.27 14.47
N TYR A 208 -8.29 -8.41 14.24
CA TYR A 208 -9.74 -8.40 14.01
C TYR A 208 -10.52 -7.87 15.21
N ILE A 209 -10.16 -8.29 16.42
CA ILE A 209 -10.79 -7.81 17.65
C ILE A 209 -10.57 -6.31 17.81
N ASP A 210 -9.36 -5.82 17.54
CA ASP A 210 -9.06 -4.38 17.55
C ASP A 210 -9.91 -3.62 16.52
N ALA A 211 -10.05 -4.14 15.29
CA ALA A 211 -10.87 -3.53 14.24
C ALA A 211 -12.33 -3.36 14.70
N ILE A 212 -12.94 -4.43 15.24
CA ILE A 212 -14.31 -4.42 15.75
C ILE A 212 -14.44 -3.48 16.94
N SER A 213 -13.47 -3.51 17.86
CA SER A 213 -13.47 -2.67 19.05
C SER A 213 -13.42 -1.19 18.70
N ILE A 214 -12.66 -0.83 17.66
CA ILE A 214 -12.58 0.55 17.14
C ILE A 214 -13.92 0.98 16.56
N GLU A 215 -14.58 0.14 15.77
CA GLU A 215 -15.85 0.47 15.11
C GLU A 215 -17.04 0.53 16.07
N THR A 216 -17.10 -0.42 17.02
CA THR A 216 -18.22 -0.60 17.95
C THR A 216 -18.04 0.10 19.29
N ALA A 217 -16.94 0.85 19.46
CA ALA A 217 -16.51 1.42 20.73
C ALA A 217 -16.51 0.37 21.86
N ILE A 218 -15.72 -0.68 21.68
CA ILE A 218 -15.57 -1.82 22.61
C ILE A 218 -16.90 -2.57 22.77
N PHE A 219 -17.49 -3.00 21.66
CA PHE A 219 -18.71 -3.83 21.61
C PHE A 219 -19.94 -3.19 22.26
N SER A 220 -19.95 -1.86 22.44
CA SER A 220 -21.05 -1.13 23.07
C SER A 220 -22.15 -0.75 22.06
N SER A 221 -21.81 -0.63 20.77
CA SER A 221 -22.74 -0.37 19.68
C SER A 221 -23.09 -1.65 18.92
N ALA A 222 -24.38 -1.86 18.65
CA ALA A 222 -24.88 -2.94 17.80
C ALA A 222 -24.74 -2.66 16.29
N VAL A 223 -24.20 -1.49 15.91
CA VAL A 223 -23.99 -1.12 14.51
C VAL A 223 -22.76 -1.86 13.98
N ILE A 224 -22.98 -3.11 13.61
CA ILE A 224 -22.09 -3.95 12.84
C ILE A 224 -22.54 -3.76 11.39
N SER A 225 -21.66 -3.21 10.55
CA SER A 225 -21.99 -2.94 9.15
C SER A 225 -22.22 -4.27 8.40
N GLN A 226 -23.04 -4.28 7.34
CA GLN A 226 -23.28 -5.49 6.53
C GLN A 226 -21.99 -6.10 5.94
N GLN A 227 -20.86 -5.40 6.00
CA GLN A 227 -19.56 -5.91 5.55
C GLN A 227 -18.92 -6.89 6.54
N ASP A 228 -19.51 -7.14 7.70
CA ASP A 228 -18.88 -7.90 8.79
C ASP A 228 -18.96 -9.42 8.66
N ASP A 229 -19.87 -9.95 7.85
CA ASP A 229 -20.00 -11.41 7.68
C ASP A 229 -18.72 -12.07 7.16
N ALA A 230 -18.01 -11.42 6.24
CA ALA A 230 -16.74 -11.95 5.72
C ALA A 230 -15.64 -11.92 6.80
N MET A 231 -15.60 -10.86 7.60
CA MET A 231 -14.67 -10.72 8.72
C MET A 231 -14.93 -11.78 9.78
N ILE A 232 -16.19 -11.96 10.20
CA ILE A 232 -16.61 -12.97 11.18
C ILE A 232 -16.26 -14.38 10.68
N ARG A 233 -16.51 -14.69 9.40
CA ARG A 233 -16.10 -15.97 8.81
C ARG A 233 -14.59 -16.20 8.91
N ASN A 234 -13.79 -15.17 8.63
CA ASN A 234 -12.33 -15.26 8.74
C ASN A 234 -11.86 -15.41 10.20
N MET A 235 -12.51 -14.75 11.16
CA MET A 235 -12.25 -14.95 12.59
C MET A 235 -12.57 -16.37 13.04
N ILE A 236 -13.72 -16.93 12.63
CA ILE A 236 -14.08 -18.32 12.95
C ILE A 236 -13.04 -19.28 12.36
N LYS A 237 -12.60 -19.08 11.12
CA LYS A 237 -11.52 -19.88 10.50
C LYS A 237 -10.24 -19.81 11.33
N ALA A 238 -9.82 -18.62 11.74
CA ALA A 238 -8.61 -18.43 12.55
C ALA A 238 -8.72 -19.12 13.92
N ALA A 239 -9.85 -18.97 14.61
CA ALA A 239 -10.12 -19.60 15.89
C ALA A 239 -10.10 -21.14 15.81
N LEU A 240 -10.71 -21.71 14.76
CA LEU A 240 -10.68 -23.15 14.53
C LEU A 240 -9.25 -23.69 14.32
N GLN A 241 -8.40 -22.96 13.58
CA GLN A 241 -7.01 -23.35 13.39
C GLN A 241 -6.19 -23.25 14.69
N LEU A 242 -6.41 -22.20 15.49
CA LEU A 242 -5.80 -22.09 16.83
C LEU A 242 -6.20 -23.23 17.76
N GLY A 243 -7.46 -23.68 17.69
CA GLY A 243 -7.95 -24.84 18.44
C GLY A 243 -7.23 -26.12 18.03
N LYS A 244 -7.03 -26.35 16.73
CA LYS A 244 -6.33 -27.54 16.21
C LYS A 244 -4.86 -27.58 16.61
N MET A 245 -4.17 -26.44 16.63
CA MET A 245 -2.76 -26.37 17.01
C MET A 245 -2.49 -26.68 18.49
N LYS A 246 -3.50 -26.60 19.36
CA LYS A 246 -3.33 -26.94 20.79
C LYS A 246 -3.40 -28.44 21.10
N PHE A 247 -3.74 -29.27 20.12
CA PHE A 247 -3.90 -30.73 20.27
C PHE A 247 -2.91 -31.55 19.42
N GLN A 248 -1.82 -30.94 18.95
CA GLN A 248 -0.67 -31.60 18.32
C GLN A 248 0.56 -31.40 19.21
#